data_AF-A0A6P5Z0V9-F1
#
_entry.id   AF-A0A6P5Z0V9-F1
#
_cell.length_a   1.000
_cell.length_b   1.000
_cell.length_c   1.000
_cell.angle_alpha   90.00
_cell.angle_beta   90.00
_cell.angle_gamma   90.00
#
_symmetry.space_group_name_H-M   'P 1'
#
loop_
_entity.id
_entity.type
_entity.pdbx_description
1 polymer ?
#
loop_
_entity_poly.entity_id
_entity_poly.type
_entity_poly.pdbx_seq_one_letter_code
_entity_poly.pdbx_strand_id
1 'polypeptide(L)'
;MSRFRDRTDDFKDAVRHTAISSGYNESKLAAIMASFIIHKPRQMTPFTKSALKTLESIGALDQFMSKHRKDYVDVHRTTEQERDSIEHEVTAFIKVCKDQIDVLNNSINDEEASSKGWLGIKDTSNADTIAHKHGVVLILSEKLHSVTAQFDQLRAIRFQDAINRAIPRRKLKRVVNSNTLDTSKPINLELGETNELQHEPLRVQQELLDDETRALQVELTSLLDAVQETETKMVEMSALNHLMSTHVLQQAQQIEHLYDQAVEATKNVELGNKELSQAIQRNSSSRTFLLLFLFVLTFSIMFLDWYN
;
A
#
# COMPACT_ATOMS: atom_id res chain seq x y z
N MET A 1 7.95 -13.80 40.42
CA MET A 1 8.23 -12.74 39.42
C MET A 1 9.65 -12.24 39.64
N SER A 2 10.61 -12.67 38.83
CA SER A 2 11.98 -12.16 38.88
C SER A 2 12.00 -10.71 38.42
N ARG A 3 12.28 -9.77 39.33
CA ARG A 3 12.57 -8.38 38.98
C ARG A 3 13.85 -8.37 38.15
N PHE A 4 13.74 -8.09 36.85
CA PHE A 4 14.91 -7.77 36.04
C PHE A 4 15.56 -6.51 36.63
N ARG A 5 16.72 -6.66 37.26
CA ARG A 5 17.52 -5.54 37.76
C ARG A 5 18.11 -4.84 36.55
N ASP A 6 17.91 -3.53 36.43
CA ASP A 6 18.60 -2.72 35.44
C ASP A 6 20.12 -2.82 35.70
N ARG A 7 20.87 -3.29 34.70
CA ARG A 7 22.34 -3.46 34.76
C ARG A 7 23.04 -2.52 33.80
N THR A 8 22.35 -1.47 33.33
CA THR A 8 22.92 -0.49 32.41
C THR A 8 24.14 0.21 33.02
N ASP A 9 24.12 0.49 34.34
CA ASP A 9 25.26 1.11 35.01
C ASP A 9 26.41 0.12 35.24
N ASP A 10 26.13 -1.14 35.61
CA ASP A 10 27.14 -2.22 35.67
C ASP A 10 27.87 -2.34 34.31
N PHE A 11 27.14 -2.21 33.20
CA PHE A 11 27.70 -2.24 31.85
C PHE A 11 28.56 -1.01 31.53
N LYS A 12 28.11 0.21 31.87
CA LYS A 12 28.89 1.44 31.69
C LYS A 12 30.22 1.38 32.45
N ASP A 13 30.18 0.89 33.70
CA ASP A 13 31.37 0.73 34.53
C ASP A 13 32.34 -0.30 33.94
N ALA A 14 31.84 -1.44 33.46
CA ALA A 14 32.65 -2.44 32.78
C ALA A 14 33.32 -1.88 31.50
N VAL A 15 32.59 -1.11 30.70
CA VAL A 15 33.13 -0.44 29.50
C VAL A 15 34.21 0.57 29.89
N ARG A 16 33.99 1.36 30.95
CA ARG A 16 34.97 2.33 31.45
C ARG A 16 36.26 1.65 31.89
N HIS A 17 36.16 0.59 32.69
CA HIS A 17 37.33 -0.18 33.13
C HIS A 17 38.11 -0.79 31.97
N THR A 18 37.39 -1.38 31.00
CA THR A 18 38.00 -2.02 29.82
C THR A 18 38.67 -1.01 28.89
N ALA A 19 38.08 0.18 28.72
CA ALA A 19 38.67 1.25 27.92
C ALA A 19 39.97 1.78 28.55
N ILE A 20 40.00 1.94 29.87
CA ILE A 20 41.20 2.35 30.61
C ILE A 20 42.29 1.27 30.49
N SER A 21 41.95 -0.02 30.68
CA SER A 21 42.92 -1.12 30.56
C SER A 21 43.46 -1.29 29.14
N SER A 22 42.71 -0.85 28.12
CA SER A 22 43.11 -0.89 26.71
C SER A 22 43.89 0.36 26.27
N GLY A 23 44.23 1.27 27.20
CA GLY A 23 45.05 2.45 26.91
C GLY A 23 44.32 3.58 26.18
N TYR A 24 42.99 3.70 26.33
CA TYR A 24 42.26 4.79 25.70
C TYR A 24 42.56 6.13 26.39
N ASN A 25 42.88 7.16 25.60
CA ASN A 25 43.06 8.52 26.09
C ASN A 25 41.76 9.07 26.73
N GLU A 26 41.91 10.02 27.65
CA GLU A 26 40.78 10.65 28.37
C GLU A 26 39.71 11.24 27.43
N SER A 27 40.13 11.80 26.30
CA SER A 27 39.22 12.30 25.25
C SER A 27 38.39 11.20 24.58
N LYS A 28 38.98 10.03 24.30
CA LYS A 28 38.28 8.87 23.72
C LYS A 28 37.34 8.25 24.75
N LEU A 29 37.76 8.18 26.01
CA LEU A 29 36.92 7.69 27.11
C LEU A 29 35.70 8.59 27.30
N ALA A 30 35.89 9.92 27.32
CA ALA A 30 34.79 10.88 27.41
C ALA A 30 33.82 10.76 26.22
N ALA A 31 34.33 10.56 25.01
CA ALA A 31 33.49 10.34 23.82
C ALA A 31 32.65 9.05 23.88
N ILE A 32 33.22 7.95 24.40
CA ILE A 32 32.49 6.69 24.61
C ILE A 32 31.44 6.86 25.72
N MET A 33 31.77 7.54 26.82
CA MET A 33 30.80 7.77 27.89
C MET A 33 29.67 8.71 27.46
N ALA A 34 29.96 9.70 26.62
CA ALA A 34 28.96 10.61 26.06
C ALA A 34 27.99 9.91 25.10
N SER A 35 28.43 8.86 24.38
CA SER A 35 27.56 8.12 23.46
C SER A 35 26.50 7.28 24.17
N PHE A 36 26.71 6.94 25.46
CA PHE A 36 25.69 6.31 26.30
C PHE A 36 24.61 7.28 26.79
N ILE A 37 24.90 8.58 26.77
CA ILE A 37 23.98 9.63 27.21
C ILE A 37 23.16 10.15 26.03
N ILE A 38 23.83 10.38 24.89
CA ILE A 38 23.21 10.91 23.67
C ILE A 38 23.30 9.82 22.61
N HIS A 39 22.14 9.23 22.30
CA HIS A 39 22.02 8.30 21.19
C HIS A 39 22.45 9.03 19.91
N LYS A 40 23.44 8.45 19.23
CA LYS A 40 23.86 8.98 17.93
C LYS A 40 22.64 8.96 16.99
N PRO A 41 22.34 10.06 16.28
CA PRO A 41 21.20 10.08 15.37
C PRO A 41 21.37 8.93 14.37
N ARG A 42 20.32 8.11 14.25
CA ARG A 42 20.32 6.98 13.33
C ARG A 42 20.54 7.52 11.92
N GLN A 43 21.64 7.13 11.28
CA GLN A 43 21.91 7.55 9.91
C GLN A 43 20.85 6.93 9.01
N MET A 44 19.91 7.76 8.53
CA MET A 44 18.89 7.29 7.61
C MET A 44 19.49 7.12 6.23
N THR A 45 19.34 5.91 5.69
CA THR A 45 19.72 5.62 4.30
C THR A 45 18.86 6.46 3.35
N PRO A 46 19.35 6.74 2.13
CA PRO A 46 18.54 7.42 1.11
C PRO A 46 17.21 6.70 0.87
N PHE A 47 17.22 5.37 0.87
CA PHE A 47 16.02 4.54 0.80
C PHE A 47 15.01 4.87 1.91
N THR A 48 15.46 4.88 3.18
CA THR A 48 14.55 5.16 4.31
C THR A 48 13.99 6.58 4.26
N LYS A 49 14.79 7.57 3.82
CA LYS A 49 14.29 8.94 3.63
C LYS A 49 13.20 9.00 2.57
N SER A 50 13.41 8.34 1.43
CA SER A 50 12.41 8.27 0.36
C SER A 50 11.15 7.54 0.80
N ALA A 51 11.28 6.41 1.50
CA ALA A 51 10.14 5.66 2.04
C ALA A 51 9.30 6.48 3.03
N LEU A 52 9.95 7.23 3.93
CA LEU A 52 9.25 8.12 4.85
C LEU A 52 8.53 9.26 4.14
N LYS A 53 9.14 9.85 3.10
CA LYS A 53 8.50 10.87 2.27
C LYS A 53 7.26 10.32 1.55
N THR A 54 7.32 9.08 1.07
CA THR A 54 6.16 8.40 0.47
C THR A 54 5.07 8.17 1.51
N LEU A 55 5.43 7.74 2.72
CA LEU A 55 4.47 7.60 3.82
C LEU A 55 3.78 8.92 4.18
N GLU A 56 4.54 10.02 4.25
CA GLU A 56 3.98 11.37 4.47
C GLU A 56 3.02 11.78 3.33
N SER A 57 3.36 11.46 2.08
CA SER A 57 2.51 11.74 0.92
C SER A 57 1.20 10.96 0.97
N ILE A 58 1.23 9.67 1.34
CA ILE A 58 0.04 8.85 1.55
C ILE A 58 -0.81 9.39 2.72
N GLY A 59 -0.17 9.82 3.80
CA GLY A 59 -0.86 10.44 4.93
C GLY A 59 -1.55 11.76 4.56
N ALA A 60 -0.92 12.58 3.72
CA ALA A 60 -1.51 13.81 3.20
C ALA A 60 -2.74 13.52 2.31
N LEU A 61 -2.67 12.47 1.49
CA LEU A 61 -3.82 12.00 0.69
C LEU A 61 -4.98 11.57 1.59
N ASP A 62 -4.72 10.75 2.61
CA ASP A 62 -5.75 10.29 3.55
C ASP A 62 -6.42 11.47 4.30
N GLN A 63 -5.62 12.46 4.72
CA GLN A 63 -6.12 13.67 5.35
C GLN A 63 -6.96 14.52 4.38
N PHE A 64 -6.53 14.63 3.12
CA PHE A 64 -7.27 15.32 2.07
C PHE A 64 -8.64 14.65 1.84
N MET A 65 -8.67 13.33 1.67
CA MET A 65 -9.93 12.59 1.50
C MET A 65 -10.85 12.73 2.71
N SER A 66 -10.30 12.64 3.92
CA SER A 66 -11.08 12.79 5.15
C SER A 66 -11.73 14.18 5.26
N LYS A 67 -11.01 15.23 4.85
CA LYS A 67 -11.52 16.60 4.84
C LYS A 67 -12.63 16.79 3.80
N HIS A 68 -12.44 16.25 2.60
CA HIS A 68 -13.36 16.41 1.48
C HIS A 68 -14.46 15.36 1.40
N ARG A 69 -14.50 14.37 2.31
CA ARG A 69 -15.50 13.30 2.30
C ARG A 69 -16.96 13.79 2.27
N LYS A 70 -17.29 14.77 3.12
CA LYS A 70 -18.66 15.31 3.21
C LYS A 70 -19.02 16.09 1.96
N ASP A 71 -18.10 16.95 1.53
CA ASP A 71 -18.22 17.73 0.30
C ASP A 71 -18.41 16.81 -0.91
N TYR A 72 -17.69 15.68 -0.94
CA TYR A 72 -17.75 14.73 -2.05
C TYR A 72 -19.02 13.87 -2.07
N VAL A 73 -19.66 13.58 -0.95
CA VAL A 73 -20.88 12.74 -0.90
C VAL A 73 -22.16 13.58 -0.98
N ASP A 74 -22.21 14.73 -0.30
CA ASP A 74 -23.41 15.54 -0.18
C ASP A 74 -23.65 16.39 -1.44
N VAL A 75 -24.64 15.98 -2.26
CA VAL A 75 -25.04 16.69 -3.50
C VAL A 75 -25.40 18.16 -3.29
N HIS A 76 -25.87 18.54 -2.09
CA HIS A 76 -26.32 19.90 -1.79
C HIS A 76 -25.21 20.84 -1.29
N ARG A 77 -24.01 20.31 -1.09
CA ARG A 77 -22.91 21.03 -0.45
C ARG A 77 -21.89 21.56 -1.44
N THR A 78 -21.70 20.87 -2.57
CA THR A 78 -20.76 21.25 -3.63
C THR A 78 -21.36 21.01 -5.02
N THR A 79 -20.78 21.69 -6.00
CA THR A 79 -21.10 21.49 -7.42
C THR A 79 -20.49 20.20 -7.96
N GLU A 80 -21.00 19.69 -9.09
CA GLU A 80 -20.40 18.53 -9.77
C GLU A 80 -18.96 18.81 -10.23
N GLN A 81 -18.68 20.04 -10.67
CA GLN A 81 -17.35 20.48 -11.08
C GLN A 81 -16.33 20.40 -9.94
N GLU A 82 -16.71 20.82 -8.73
CA GLU A 82 -15.83 20.72 -7.55
C GLU A 82 -15.57 19.27 -7.15
N ARG A 83 -16.57 18.40 -7.30
CA ARG A 83 -16.41 16.96 -7.04
C ARG A 83 -15.45 16.33 -8.04
N ASP A 84 -15.56 16.67 -9.32
CA ASP A 84 -14.64 16.18 -10.35
C ASP A 84 -13.21 16.71 -10.15
N SER A 85 -13.05 17.94 -9.64
CA SER A 85 -11.74 18.45 -9.20
C SER A 85 -11.14 17.62 -8.07
N ILE A 86 -11.95 17.26 -7.07
CA ILE A 86 -11.52 16.38 -5.97
C ILE A 86 -11.07 15.01 -6.52
N GLU A 87 -11.82 14.42 -7.45
CA GLU A 87 -11.42 13.14 -8.08
C GLU A 87 -10.11 13.25 -8.84
N HIS A 88 -9.93 14.33 -9.60
CA HIS A 88 -8.72 14.57 -10.36
C HIS A 88 -7.50 14.71 -9.44
N GLU A 89 -7.62 15.48 -8.37
CA GLU A 89 -6.57 15.66 -7.37
C GLU A 89 -6.22 14.32 -6.69
N VAL A 90 -7.21 13.57 -6.21
CA VAL A 90 -7.00 12.25 -5.60
C VAL A 90 -6.29 11.30 -6.56
N THR A 91 -6.73 11.26 -7.82
CA THR A 91 -6.12 10.40 -8.84
C THR A 91 -4.67 10.80 -9.11
N ALA A 92 -4.37 12.10 -9.17
CA ALA A 92 -3.00 12.59 -9.34
C ALA A 92 -2.11 12.20 -8.14
N PHE A 93 -2.60 12.36 -6.90
CA PHE A 93 -1.87 11.95 -5.70
C PHE A 93 -1.58 10.45 -5.67
N ILE A 94 -2.56 9.61 -6.02
CA ILE A 94 -2.39 8.15 -6.05
C ILE A 94 -1.32 7.76 -7.06
N LYS A 95 -1.33 8.35 -8.26
CA LYS A 95 -0.29 8.14 -9.28
C LYS A 95 1.09 8.53 -8.78
N VAL A 96 1.23 9.71 -8.18
CA VAL A 96 2.51 10.16 -7.60
C VAL A 96 3.01 9.22 -6.51
N CYS A 97 2.13 8.77 -5.61
CA CYS A 97 2.52 7.84 -4.55
C CYS A 97 2.94 6.48 -5.13
N LYS A 98 2.22 5.98 -6.14
CA LYS A 98 2.57 4.77 -6.87
C LYS A 98 3.95 4.88 -7.51
N ASP A 99 4.21 5.94 -8.25
CA ASP A 99 5.51 6.15 -8.93
C ASP A 99 6.66 6.18 -7.92
N GLN A 100 6.46 6.78 -6.74
CA GLN A 100 7.45 6.77 -5.66
C GLN A 100 7.70 5.36 -5.11
N ILE A 101 6.66 4.54 -4.96
CA ILE A 101 6.78 3.13 -4.54
C ILE A 101 7.52 2.32 -5.62
N ASP A 102 7.22 2.55 -6.89
CA ASP A 102 7.89 1.87 -8.00
C ASP A 102 9.39 2.22 -8.06
N VAL A 103 9.76 3.49 -7.80
CA VAL A 103 11.17 3.91 -7.66
C VAL A 103 11.86 3.19 -6.50
N LEU A 104 11.19 3.06 -5.35
CA LEU A 104 11.72 2.30 -4.22
C LEU A 104 11.92 0.83 -4.59
N ASN A 105 10.94 0.22 -5.26
CA ASN A 105 11.02 -1.18 -5.69
C ASN A 105 12.17 -1.42 -6.68
N ASN A 106 12.33 -0.53 -7.66
CA ASN A 106 13.43 -0.60 -8.63
C ASN A 106 14.80 -0.45 -7.95
N SER A 107 14.91 0.42 -6.95
CA SER A 107 16.17 0.56 -6.18
C SER A 107 16.57 -0.72 -5.45
N ILE A 108 15.60 -1.55 -5.04
CA ILE A 108 15.88 -2.84 -4.42
C ILE A 108 16.33 -3.85 -5.47
N ASN A 109 15.65 -3.91 -6.62
CA ASN A 109 16.00 -4.81 -7.71
C ASN A 109 17.40 -4.52 -8.29
N ASP A 110 17.79 -3.24 -8.38
CA ASP A 110 19.13 -2.83 -8.81
C ASP A 110 20.22 -3.24 -7.81
N GLU A 111 19.94 -3.14 -6.51
CA GLU A 111 20.82 -3.64 -5.46
C GLU A 111 20.93 -5.17 -5.48
N GLU A 112 19.83 -5.88 -5.71
CA GLU A 112 19.85 -7.34 -5.88
C GLU A 112 20.65 -7.76 -7.11
N ALA A 113 20.52 -7.04 -8.23
CA ALA A 113 21.27 -7.32 -9.45
C ALA A 113 22.78 -7.07 -9.27
N SER A 114 23.16 -6.00 -8.59
CA SER A 114 24.56 -5.65 -8.31
C SER A 114 25.20 -6.53 -7.23
N SER A 115 24.42 -7.11 -6.32
CA SER A 115 24.90 -8.04 -5.30
C SER A 115 25.32 -9.42 -5.83
N LYS A 116 25.05 -9.72 -7.11
CA LYS A 116 25.56 -10.91 -7.78
C LYS A 116 27.03 -10.68 -8.15
N GLY A 117 27.95 -11.16 -7.31
CA GLY A 117 29.38 -11.05 -7.56
C GLY A 117 29.82 -11.70 -8.87
N TRP A 118 30.96 -11.28 -9.42
CA TRP A 118 31.58 -11.76 -10.67
C TRP A 118 31.67 -13.30 -10.77
N LEU A 119 31.68 -14.02 -9.64
CA LEU A 119 31.74 -15.48 -9.55
C LEU A 119 30.37 -16.18 -9.37
N GLY A 120 29.25 -15.45 -9.45
CA GLY A 120 27.92 -16.01 -9.21
C GLY A 120 27.63 -16.37 -7.75
N ILE A 121 28.54 -16.06 -6.83
CA ILE A 121 28.33 -16.23 -5.39
C ILE A 121 27.51 -15.03 -4.91
N LYS A 122 26.26 -15.29 -4.52
CA LYS A 122 25.35 -14.29 -3.94
C LYS A 122 25.88 -13.93 -2.55
N ASP A 123 26.21 -12.66 -2.33
CA ASP A 123 26.54 -12.17 -0.99
C ASP A 123 25.29 -12.26 -0.10
N THR A 124 25.19 -13.32 0.71
CA THR A 124 24.06 -13.55 1.63
C THR A 124 24.04 -12.59 2.81
N SER A 125 25.08 -11.78 2.99
CA SER A 125 25.22 -10.78 4.06
C SER A 125 24.15 -9.68 3.99
N ASN A 126 23.52 -9.47 2.83
CA ASN A 126 22.49 -8.43 2.63
C ASN A 126 21.06 -8.96 2.63
N ALA A 127 20.83 -10.27 2.85
CA ALA A 127 19.49 -10.87 2.78
C ALA A 127 18.51 -10.18 3.76
N ASP A 128 18.93 -9.93 4.99
CA ASP A 128 18.13 -9.24 6.00
C ASP A 128 17.76 -7.81 5.59
N THR A 129 18.71 -7.10 4.96
CA THR A 129 18.49 -5.71 4.51
C THR A 129 17.53 -5.67 3.32
N ILE A 130 17.68 -6.61 2.38
CA ILE A 130 16.79 -6.76 1.22
C ILE A 130 15.37 -7.11 1.68
N ALA A 131 15.23 -8.11 2.58
CA ALA A 131 13.95 -8.48 3.16
C ALA A 131 13.28 -7.31 3.89
N HIS A 132 14.05 -6.55 4.68
CA HIS A 132 13.55 -5.33 5.32
C HIS A 132 13.06 -4.29 4.29
N LYS A 133 13.81 -4.04 3.22
CA LYS A 133 13.41 -3.06 2.19
C LYS A 133 12.14 -3.48 1.46
N HIS A 134 12.02 -4.74 1.07
CA HIS A 134 10.79 -5.29 0.48
C HIS A 134 9.61 -5.18 1.45
N GLY A 135 9.81 -5.50 2.74
CA GLY A 135 8.79 -5.31 3.77
C GLY A 135 8.30 -3.87 3.90
N VAL A 136 9.20 -2.89 3.80
CA VAL A 136 8.83 -1.46 3.79
C VAL A 136 7.97 -1.11 2.57
N VAL A 137 8.35 -1.59 1.37
CA VAL A 137 7.58 -1.37 0.14
C VAL A 137 6.18 -1.98 0.26
N LEU A 138 6.05 -3.20 0.79
CA LEU A 138 4.75 -3.84 1.00
C LEU A 138 3.85 -3.01 1.92
N ILE A 139 4.39 -2.52 3.05
CA ILE A 139 3.63 -1.68 3.99
C ILE A 139 3.14 -0.41 3.30
N LEU A 140 3.98 0.24 2.48
CA LEU A 140 3.60 1.44 1.73
C LEU A 140 2.51 1.13 0.69
N SER A 141 2.67 0.04 -0.07
CA SER A 141 1.69 -0.41 -1.06
C SER A 141 0.34 -0.73 -0.41
N GLU A 142 0.32 -1.42 0.72
CA GLU A 142 -0.89 -1.75 1.47
C GLU A 142 -1.59 -0.49 2.01
N LYS A 143 -0.82 0.47 2.54
CA LYS A 143 -1.38 1.75 3.02
C LYS A 143 -2.00 2.55 1.88
N LEU A 144 -1.31 2.66 0.74
CA LEU A 144 -1.85 3.34 -0.44
C LEU A 144 -3.09 2.63 -0.99
N HIS A 145 -3.09 1.30 -1.02
CA HIS A 145 -4.25 0.50 -1.44
C HIS A 145 -5.46 0.71 -0.50
N SER A 146 -5.26 0.72 0.82
CA SER A 146 -6.32 1.01 1.80
C SER A 146 -6.97 2.37 1.55
N VAL A 147 -6.17 3.42 1.33
CA VAL A 147 -6.67 4.77 1.04
C VAL A 147 -7.42 4.80 -0.31
N THR A 148 -6.87 4.16 -1.34
CA THR A 148 -7.50 4.05 -2.66
C THR A 148 -8.83 3.31 -2.60
N ALA A 149 -8.91 2.21 -1.86
CA ALA A 149 -10.13 1.44 -1.69
C ALA A 149 -11.23 2.22 -0.95
N GLN A 150 -10.87 3.03 0.05
CA GLN A 150 -11.82 3.94 0.71
C GLN A 150 -12.39 4.98 -0.26
N PHE A 151 -11.54 5.52 -1.14
CA PHE A 151 -11.99 6.45 -2.17
C PHE A 151 -12.96 5.80 -3.17
N ASP A 152 -12.62 4.61 -3.66
CA ASP A 152 -13.47 3.85 -4.58
C ASP A 152 -14.85 3.56 -3.97
N GLN A 153 -14.93 3.31 -2.66
CA GLN A 153 -16.20 3.15 -1.96
C GLN A 153 -17.05 4.43 -1.97
N LEU A 154 -16.44 5.59 -1.68
CA LEU A 154 -17.13 6.89 -1.72
C LEU A 154 -17.66 7.18 -3.13
N ARG A 155 -16.86 6.84 -4.13
CA ARG A 155 -17.20 7.03 -5.52
C ARG A 155 -18.32 6.11 -5.99
N ALA A 156 -18.33 4.85 -5.54
CA ALA A 156 -19.42 3.91 -5.83
C ALA A 156 -20.76 4.43 -5.30
N ILE A 157 -20.78 5.08 -4.12
CA ILE A 157 -21.97 5.74 -3.57
C ILE A 157 -22.43 6.87 -4.51
N ARG A 158 -21.52 7.75 -4.96
CA ARG A 158 -21.84 8.82 -5.93
C ARG A 158 -22.44 8.25 -7.21
N PHE A 159 -21.86 7.19 -7.74
CA PHE A 159 -22.34 6.56 -8.97
C PHE A 159 -23.75 5.98 -8.79
N GLN A 160 -23.99 5.28 -7.68
CA GLN A 160 -25.31 4.75 -7.37
C GLN A 160 -26.36 5.85 -7.23
N ASP A 161 -26.00 6.99 -6.61
CA ASP A 161 -26.88 8.15 -6.50
C ASP A 161 -27.14 8.84 -7.85
N ALA A 162 -26.14 8.91 -8.73
CA ALA A 162 -26.27 9.43 -10.08
C ALA A 162 -27.25 8.56 -10.90
N ILE A 163 -27.11 7.24 -10.85
CA ILE A 163 -28.05 6.29 -11.48
C ILE A 163 -29.46 6.46 -10.91
N ASN A 164 -29.60 6.51 -9.58
CA ASN A 164 -30.89 6.65 -8.92
C ASN A 164 -31.60 7.97 -9.25
N ARG A 165 -30.85 9.03 -9.58
CA ARG A 165 -31.39 10.31 -10.07
C ARG A 165 -31.73 10.27 -11.56
N ALA A 166 -30.87 9.67 -12.36
CA ALA A 166 -31.00 9.55 -13.81
C ALA A 166 -32.19 8.68 -14.21
N ILE A 167 -32.53 7.67 -13.41
CA ILE A 167 -33.73 6.86 -13.62
C ILE A 167 -34.95 7.66 -13.12
N PRO A 168 -35.83 8.19 -14.00
CA PRO A 168 -36.98 8.92 -13.55
C PRO A 168 -37.86 7.99 -12.73
N ARG A 169 -38.17 8.38 -11.49
CA ARG A 169 -39.27 7.78 -10.73
C ARG A 169 -40.54 7.98 -11.54
N ARG A 170 -40.92 6.98 -12.35
CA ARG A 170 -42.23 6.87 -13.00
C ARG A 170 -43.32 6.90 -11.92
N LYS A 171 -43.69 8.08 -11.44
CA LYS A 171 -45.02 8.31 -10.91
C LYS A 171 -45.91 8.44 -12.12
N LEU A 172 -46.37 7.29 -12.61
CA LEU A 172 -47.49 7.19 -13.52
C LEU A 172 -48.65 7.98 -12.89
N LYS A 173 -48.84 9.22 -13.34
CA LYS A 173 -49.95 10.06 -12.93
C LYS A 173 -51.18 9.43 -13.60
N ARG A 174 -51.76 8.41 -12.95
CA ARG A 174 -53.03 7.81 -13.34
C ARG A 174 -54.05 8.93 -13.24
N VAL A 175 -54.34 9.57 -14.37
CA VAL A 175 -55.49 10.45 -14.53
C VAL A 175 -56.70 9.57 -14.29
N VAL A 176 -57.22 9.60 -13.06
CA VAL A 176 -58.52 9.04 -12.72
C VAL A 176 -59.53 9.97 -13.35
N ASN A 177 -59.93 9.66 -14.58
CA ASN A 177 -61.18 10.17 -15.14
C ASN A 177 -62.32 9.50 -14.38
N SER A 178 -62.75 10.10 -13.27
CA SER A 178 -64.06 9.82 -12.71
C SER A 178 -65.08 10.48 -13.62
N ASN A 179 -65.76 9.70 -14.45
CA ASN A 179 -67.11 9.96 -14.94
C ASN A 179 -67.59 8.76 -15.75
N THR A 180 -68.19 7.78 -15.08
CA THR A 180 -69.15 6.84 -15.69
C THR A 180 -70.15 6.39 -14.62
N LEU A 181 -71.32 7.02 -14.61
CA LEU A 181 -72.62 6.33 -14.55
C LEU A 181 -73.71 7.39 -14.73
N ASP A 182 -74.36 7.42 -15.89
CA ASP A 182 -75.81 7.23 -15.92
C ASP A 182 -76.32 7.01 -17.34
N THR A 183 -77.16 5.99 -17.45
CA THR A 183 -77.83 5.49 -18.64
C THR A 183 -79.27 6.00 -18.63
N SER A 184 -79.75 6.64 -19.70
CA SER A 184 -81.14 6.41 -20.18
C SER A 184 -81.48 7.07 -21.52
N LYS A 185 -81.82 6.18 -22.47
CA LYS A 185 -82.88 6.25 -23.50
C LYS A 185 -82.65 6.91 -24.88
N PRO A 186 -83.35 6.39 -25.92
CA PRO A 186 -82.99 6.56 -27.33
C PRO A 186 -84.05 7.34 -28.15
N ILE A 187 -83.76 7.53 -29.45
CA ILE A 187 -84.66 7.58 -30.62
C ILE A 187 -84.56 8.86 -31.49
N ASN A 188 -84.28 8.56 -32.77
CA ASN A 188 -84.66 9.18 -34.05
C ASN A 188 -83.70 10.06 -34.87
N LEU A 189 -83.64 9.63 -36.15
CA LEU A 189 -83.03 10.18 -37.35
C LEU A 189 -83.46 11.64 -37.62
N GLU A 190 -82.55 12.46 -38.15
CA GLU A 190 -82.72 13.03 -39.50
C GLU A 190 -81.43 13.63 -40.05
N LEU A 191 -81.37 13.56 -41.38
CA LEU A 191 -80.31 13.92 -42.31
C LEU A 191 -80.11 15.44 -42.36
N GLY A 192 -78.85 15.89 -42.32
CA GLY A 192 -78.48 17.29 -42.54
C GLY A 192 -77.00 17.40 -42.88
N GLU A 193 -76.69 17.39 -44.18
CA GLU A 193 -75.38 17.77 -44.68
C GLU A 193 -75.07 19.22 -44.30
N THR A 194 -74.06 19.42 -43.45
CA THR A 194 -73.24 20.63 -43.50
C THR A 194 -71.78 20.24 -43.37
N ASN A 195 -71.08 20.49 -44.46
CA ASN A 195 -69.65 20.46 -44.63
C ASN A 195 -68.89 21.26 -43.54
N GLU A 196 -67.69 20.75 -43.26
CA GLU A 196 -66.50 21.44 -42.75
C GLU A 196 -66.32 21.65 -41.23
N LEU A 197 -65.08 21.33 -40.80
CA LEU A 197 -64.39 21.66 -39.54
C LEU A 197 -64.49 20.69 -38.35
N GLN A 198 -63.99 19.45 -38.49
CA GLN A 198 -63.59 18.61 -37.33
C GLN A 198 -62.26 17.84 -37.47
N HIS A 199 -61.41 18.19 -38.44
CA HIS A 199 -60.11 17.51 -38.63
C HIS A 199 -58.94 18.16 -37.85
N GLU A 200 -59.18 19.25 -37.14
CA GLU A 200 -58.17 20.04 -36.43
C GLU A 200 -57.69 19.49 -35.06
N PRO A 201 -58.48 18.78 -34.21
CA PRO A 201 -58.00 18.39 -32.88
C PRO A 201 -57.09 17.16 -32.90
N LEU A 202 -57.26 16.27 -33.88
CA LEU A 202 -56.54 14.99 -33.98
C LEU A 202 -55.11 15.15 -34.51
N ARG A 203 -54.87 16.08 -35.44
CA ARG A 203 -53.51 16.36 -35.94
C ARG A 203 -52.65 17.02 -34.87
N VAL A 204 -53.23 17.96 -34.12
CA VAL A 204 -52.53 18.64 -33.01
C VAL A 204 -52.22 17.66 -31.87
N GLN A 205 -53.12 16.71 -31.58
CA GLN A 205 -52.85 15.68 -30.57
C GLN A 205 -51.75 14.70 -31.02
N GLN A 206 -51.71 14.34 -32.31
CA GLN A 206 -50.69 13.45 -32.85
C GLN A 206 -49.32 14.12 -32.95
N GLU A 207 -49.30 15.41 -33.30
CA GLU A 207 -48.09 16.25 -33.32
C GLU A 207 -47.55 16.47 -31.90
N LEU A 208 -48.41 16.63 -30.90
CA LEU A 208 -48.03 16.72 -29.48
C LEU A 208 -47.42 15.41 -28.96
N LEU A 209 -47.95 14.25 -29.39
CA LEU A 209 -47.41 12.94 -29.04
C LEU A 209 -46.06 12.66 -29.74
N ASP A 210 -45.90 13.10 -30.99
CA ASP A 210 -44.63 13.04 -31.71
C ASP A 210 -43.59 13.98 -31.08
N ASP A 211 -43.99 15.14 -30.57
CA ASP A 211 -43.13 16.06 -29.83
C ASP A 211 -42.73 15.50 -28.46
N GLU A 212 -43.66 14.89 -27.72
CA GLU A 212 -43.39 14.22 -26.43
C GLU A 212 -42.46 13.02 -26.61
N THR A 213 -42.66 12.20 -27.65
CA THR A 213 -41.76 11.07 -27.94
C THR A 213 -40.38 11.53 -28.35
N ARG A 214 -40.25 12.62 -29.12
CA ARG A 214 -38.95 13.24 -29.44
C ARG A 214 -38.28 13.80 -28.20
N ALA A 215 -39.02 14.49 -27.32
CA ALA A 215 -38.50 15.01 -26.07
C ALA A 215 -37.97 13.88 -25.16
N LEU A 216 -38.73 12.80 -25.01
CA LEU A 216 -38.33 11.60 -24.27
C LEU A 216 -37.10 10.92 -24.90
N GLN A 217 -37.03 10.88 -26.23
CA GLN A 217 -35.89 10.29 -26.92
C GLN A 217 -34.62 11.10 -26.69
N VAL A 218 -34.71 12.44 -26.73
CA VAL A 218 -33.61 13.36 -26.40
C VAL A 218 -33.17 13.20 -24.94
N GLU A 219 -34.12 13.14 -23.99
CA GLU A 219 -33.83 12.89 -22.57
C GLU A 219 -33.13 11.54 -22.36
N LEU A 220 -33.63 10.47 -22.98
CA LEU A 220 -33.00 9.15 -22.90
C LEU A 220 -31.59 9.13 -23.49
N THR A 221 -31.36 9.77 -24.64
CA THR A 221 -30.01 9.89 -25.21
C THR A 221 -29.07 10.67 -24.28
N SER A 222 -29.55 11.77 -23.69
CA SER A 222 -28.79 12.55 -22.72
C SER A 222 -28.44 11.75 -21.46
N LEU A 223 -29.38 10.94 -20.96
CA LEU A 223 -29.15 10.06 -19.82
C LEU A 223 -28.15 8.96 -20.15
N LEU A 224 -28.22 8.40 -21.36
CA LEU A 224 -27.31 7.35 -21.81
C LEU A 224 -25.88 7.90 -21.92
N ASP A 225 -25.70 9.07 -22.51
CA ASP A 225 -24.39 9.74 -22.61
C ASP A 225 -23.79 10.00 -21.21
N ALA A 226 -24.59 10.50 -20.27
CA ALA A 226 -24.16 10.73 -18.89
C ALA A 226 -23.79 9.42 -18.16
N VAL A 227 -24.55 8.34 -18.37
CA VAL A 227 -24.24 7.02 -17.81
C VAL A 227 -22.95 6.45 -18.42
N GLN A 228 -22.74 6.60 -19.73
CA GLN A 228 -21.55 6.11 -20.41
C GLN A 228 -20.28 6.87 -19.97
N GLU A 229 -20.36 8.19 -19.81
CA GLU A 229 -19.24 8.99 -19.29
C GLU A 229 -18.92 8.62 -17.83
N THR A 230 -19.93 8.38 -17.01
CA THR A 230 -19.72 7.99 -15.61
C THR A 230 -19.20 6.55 -15.46
N GLU A 231 -19.64 5.63 -16.33
CA GLU A 231 -19.14 4.25 -16.41
C GLU A 231 -17.65 4.22 -16.80
N THR A 232 -17.27 4.91 -17.88
CA THR A 232 -15.87 4.93 -18.36
C THR A 232 -14.92 5.45 -17.29
N LYS A 233 -15.27 6.57 -16.64
CA LYS A 233 -14.49 7.11 -15.52
C LYS A 233 -14.33 6.05 -14.41
N MET A 234 -15.37 5.28 -14.06
CA MET A 234 -15.33 4.28 -12.97
C MET A 234 -14.43 3.10 -13.32
N VAL A 235 -14.46 2.65 -14.57
CA VAL A 235 -13.66 1.51 -15.05
C VAL A 235 -12.16 1.80 -14.95
N GLU A 236 -11.70 2.99 -15.33
CA GLU A 236 -10.27 3.34 -15.30
C GLU A 236 -9.66 3.24 -13.88
N MET A 237 -10.39 3.71 -12.87
CA MET A 237 -9.89 3.70 -11.49
C MET A 237 -10.03 2.33 -10.85
N SER A 238 -11.12 1.62 -11.14
CA SER A 238 -11.28 0.22 -10.73
C SER A 238 -10.15 -0.64 -11.28
N ALA A 239 -9.72 -0.39 -12.53
CA ALA A 239 -8.55 -1.02 -13.11
C ALA A 239 -7.25 -0.65 -12.36
N LEU A 240 -7.04 0.62 -11.99
CA LEU A 240 -5.88 1.03 -11.20
C LEU A 240 -5.84 0.34 -9.84
N ASN A 241 -6.96 0.33 -9.10
CA ASN A 241 -7.06 -0.31 -7.80
C ASN A 241 -6.86 -1.84 -7.88
N HIS A 242 -7.39 -2.46 -8.93
CA HIS A 242 -7.16 -3.89 -9.21
C HIS A 242 -5.69 -4.21 -9.49
N LEU A 243 -5.00 -3.38 -10.29
CA LEU A 243 -3.57 -3.52 -10.53
C LEU A 243 -2.76 -3.38 -9.24
N MET A 244 -3.12 -2.43 -8.36
CA MET A 244 -2.46 -2.27 -7.06
C MET A 244 -2.70 -3.47 -6.15
N SER A 245 -3.92 -4.01 -6.12
CA SER A 245 -4.26 -5.22 -5.36
C SER A 245 -3.40 -6.40 -5.80
N THR A 246 -3.22 -6.57 -7.11
CA THR A 246 -2.37 -7.61 -7.69
C THR A 246 -0.90 -7.40 -7.30
N HIS A 247 -0.41 -6.17 -7.35
CA HIS A 247 0.97 -5.84 -6.96
C HIS A 247 1.24 -6.10 -5.47
N VAL A 248 0.32 -5.73 -4.58
CA VAL A 248 0.42 -6.01 -3.14
C VAL A 248 0.46 -7.52 -2.89
N LEU A 249 -0.40 -8.28 -3.55
CA LEU A 249 -0.43 -9.74 -3.41
C LEU A 249 0.88 -10.38 -3.90
N GLN A 250 1.38 -9.96 -5.06
CA GLN A 250 2.65 -10.46 -5.60
C GLN A 250 3.83 -10.12 -4.68
N GLN A 251 3.88 -8.89 -4.16
CA GLN A 251 4.93 -8.47 -3.21
C GLN A 251 4.89 -9.29 -1.90
N ALA A 252 3.69 -9.60 -1.39
CA ALA A 252 3.55 -10.41 -0.18
C ALA A 252 4.15 -11.81 -0.36
N GLN A 253 3.89 -12.47 -1.49
CA GLN A 253 4.48 -13.78 -1.80
C GLN A 253 6.01 -13.71 -1.94
N GLN A 254 6.52 -12.66 -2.58
CA GLN A 254 7.97 -12.47 -2.73
C GLN A 254 8.67 -12.30 -1.38
N ILE A 255 8.03 -11.62 -0.42
CA ILE A 255 8.57 -11.39 0.92
C ILE A 255 8.67 -12.67 1.74
N GLU A 256 7.70 -13.59 1.64
CA GLU A 256 7.79 -14.88 2.35
C GLU A 256 9.05 -15.63 1.93
N HIS A 257 9.33 -15.69 0.63
CA HIS A 257 10.53 -16.35 0.13
C HIS A 257 11.82 -15.64 0.58
N LEU A 258 11.84 -14.30 0.55
CA LEU A 258 12.98 -13.51 1.01
C LEU A 258 13.22 -13.66 2.51
N TYR A 259 12.15 -13.79 3.30
CA TYR A 259 12.24 -14.01 4.74
C TYR A 259 12.88 -15.37 5.04
N ASP A 260 12.47 -16.44 4.34
CA ASP A 260 13.11 -17.75 4.48
C ASP A 260 14.60 -17.69 4.14
N GLN A 261 14.98 -16.97 3.08
CA GLN A 261 16.39 -16.76 2.72
C GLN A 261 17.16 -15.98 3.79
N ALA A 262 16.55 -14.96 4.40
CA ALA A 262 17.16 -14.16 5.47
C ALA A 262 17.38 -15.00 6.75
N VAL A 263 16.40 -15.83 7.12
CA VAL A 263 16.52 -16.77 8.24
C VAL A 263 17.62 -17.80 7.97
N GLU A 264 17.69 -18.35 6.76
CA GLU A 264 18.76 -19.28 6.38
C GLU A 264 20.14 -18.63 6.43
N ALA A 265 20.28 -17.40 5.90
CA ALA A 265 21.52 -16.64 5.95
C ALA A 265 21.98 -16.40 7.40
N THR A 266 21.05 -15.99 8.27
CA THR A 266 21.32 -15.79 9.70
C THR A 266 21.78 -17.09 10.36
N LYS A 267 21.10 -18.21 10.08
CA LYS A 267 21.47 -19.53 10.60
C LYS A 267 22.86 -19.97 10.11
N ASN A 268 23.19 -19.72 8.85
CA ASN A 268 24.50 -20.03 8.29
C ASN A 268 25.62 -19.22 8.95
N VAL A 269 25.38 -17.94 9.25
CA VAL A 269 26.33 -17.09 9.99
C VAL A 269 26.51 -17.59 11.44
N GLU A 270 25.43 -17.97 12.12
CA GLU A 270 25.49 -18.52 13.48
C GLU A 270 26.30 -19.83 13.53
N LEU A 271 26.02 -20.75 12.60
CA LEU A 271 26.77 -21.99 12.45
C LEU A 271 28.25 -21.71 12.13
N GLY A 272 28.53 -20.80 11.20
CA GLY A 272 29.89 -20.38 10.87
C GLY A 272 30.65 -19.83 12.06
N ASN A 273 30.02 -18.98 12.89
CA ASN A 273 30.61 -18.46 14.12
C ASN A 273 30.91 -19.57 15.15
N LYS A 274 30.03 -20.56 15.26
CA LYS A 274 30.23 -21.72 16.12
C LYS A 274 31.43 -22.55 15.66
N GLU A 275 31.55 -22.81 14.36
CA GLU A 275 32.69 -23.54 13.79
C GLU A 275 34.01 -22.75 13.93
N LEU A 276 33.99 -21.43 13.74
CA LEU A 276 35.13 -20.54 13.99
C LEU A 276 35.58 -20.60 15.45
N SER A 277 34.64 -20.52 16.39
CA SER A 277 34.94 -20.64 17.82
C SER A 277 35.56 -21.99 18.17
N GLN A 278 35.00 -23.08 17.63
CA GLN A 278 35.55 -24.42 17.80
C GLN A 278 36.95 -24.56 17.18
N ALA A 279 37.20 -23.97 16.01
CA ALA A 279 38.51 -23.98 15.36
C ALA A 279 39.56 -23.22 16.19
N ILE A 280 39.20 -22.07 16.77
CA ILE A 280 40.07 -21.31 17.69
C ILE A 280 40.38 -22.14 18.95
N GLN A 281 39.36 -22.78 19.54
CA GLN A 281 39.54 -23.64 20.71
C GLN A 281 40.45 -24.84 20.40
N ARG A 282 40.24 -25.50 19.26
CA ARG A 282 41.05 -26.64 18.80
C ARG A 282 42.49 -26.24 18.51
N ASN A 283 42.72 -25.05 17.94
CA ASN A 283 44.07 -24.52 17.72
C ASN A 283 44.82 -24.28 19.04
N SER A 284 44.15 -23.68 20.04
CA SER A 284 44.73 -23.49 21.38
C SER A 284 45.06 -24.82 22.06
N SER A 285 44.14 -25.79 21.99
CA SER A 285 44.34 -27.14 22.55
C SER A 285 45.50 -27.89 21.88
N SER A 286 45.61 -27.80 20.55
CA SER A 286 46.70 -28.41 19.77
C SER A 286 48.07 -27.87 20.20
N ARG A 287 48.19 -26.55 20.38
CA ARG A 287 49.43 -25.91 20.84
C ARG A 287 49.85 -26.41 22.23
N THR A 288 48.91 -26.56 23.15
CA THR A 288 49.21 -27.08 24.50
C THR A 288 49.62 -28.56 24.45
N PHE A 289 48.97 -29.38 23.61
CA PHE A 289 49.34 -30.78 23.43
C PHE A 289 50.76 -30.94 22.85
N LEU A 290 51.13 -30.13 21.86
CA LEU A 290 52.47 -30.14 21.27
C LEU A 290 53.55 -29.78 22.30
N LEU A 291 53.32 -28.76 23.13
CA LEU A 291 54.24 -28.39 24.21
C LEU A 291 54.42 -29.50 25.25
N LEU A 292 53.32 -30.17 25.63
CA LEU A 292 53.37 -31.30 26.56
C LEU A 292 54.14 -32.49 25.95
N PHE A 293 53.87 -32.81 24.68
CA PHE A 293 54.60 -33.86 23.98
C PHE A 293 56.10 -33.59 23.93
N LEU A 294 56.50 -32.36 23.59
CA LEU A 294 57.91 -31.97 23.53
C LEU A 294 58.57 -32.04 24.91
N PHE A 295 57.86 -31.64 25.96
CA PHE A 295 58.33 -31.77 27.35
C PHE A 295 58.54 -33.23 27.75
N VAL A 296 57.58 -34.13 27.47
CA VAL A 296 57.74 -35.55 27.78
C VAL A 296 58.89 -36.17 27.00
N LEU A 297 59.07 -35.79 25.73
CA LEU A 297 60.16 -36.27 24.89
C LEU A 297 61.54 -35.84 25.43
N THR A 298 61.70 -34.56 25.82
CA THR A 298 62.98 -34.07 26.36
C THR A 298 63.35 -34.75 27.68
N PHE A 299 62.39 -34.94 28.58
CA PHE A 299 62.61 -35.69 29.83
C PHE A 299 62.94 -37.17 29.59
N SER A 300 62.29 -37.79 28.60
CA SER A 300 62.57 -39.18 28.23
C SER A 300 64.00 -39.34 27.70
N ILE A 301 64.47 -38.42 26.85
CA ILE A 301 65.85 -38.41 26.34
C ILE A 301 66.84 -38.19 27.48
N MET A 302 66.58 -37.23 28.37
CA MET A 302 67.46 -36.95 29.52
C MET A 302 67.55 -38.15 30.49
N PHE A 303 66.44 -38.86 30.72
CA PHE A 303 66.45 -40.07 31.53
C PHE A 303 67.25 -41.21 30.88
N LEU A 304 67.13 -41.36 29.56
CA LEU A 304 67.87 -42.36 28.80
C LEU A 304 69.37 -42.08 28.78
N ASP A 305 69.75 -40.80 28.71
CA ASP A 305 71.15 -40.33 28.83
C ASP A 305 71.70 -40.54 30.24
N TRP A 306 70.89 -40.34 31.29
CA TRP A 306 71.31 -40.59 32.67
C TRP A 306 71.49 -42.07 33.02
N TYR A 307 70.76 -42.97 32.34
CA TYR A 307 70.82 -44.41 32.59
C TYR A 307 71.94 -45.12 31.80
N ASN A 308 72.47 -44.48 30.76
CA ASN A 308 73.56 -44.99 29.93
C ASN A 308 74.94 -44.62 30.51
#